data_AF-A0A7S3LQB1-F1
#
_entry.id   AF-A0A7S3LQB1-F1
#
_cell.length_a   1.000
_cell.length_b   1.000
_cell.length_c   1.000
_cell.angle_alpha   90.00
_cell.angle_beta   90.00
_cell.angle_gamma   90.00
#
_symmetry.space_group_name_H-M   'P 1'
#
loop_
_entity.id
_entity.type
_entity.pdbx_description
1 polymer ?
#
loop_
_entity_poly.entity_id
_entity_poly.type
_entity_poly.pdbx_seq_one_letter_code
_entity_poly.pdbx_strand_id
1 'polypeptide(L)'
;VLDVGSGSGYLVACLAEMVGPTGRVVGIEHIKELADQSVVNLEKSHKSKLESGQMKIVCGDGRKGYEQDGPYDAIHTGAAADESVVPILLEQLNENGVLLGPFNSSMGSSSQEFRSYVRKADGSAKMTPLMGVQYVPLTAEANQRAGR
;
A
#
# COMPACT_ATOMS: atom_id res chain seq x y z
N VAL A 1 8.20 -5.04 -1.73
CA VAL A 1 6.72 -4.85 -1.65
C VAL A 1 6.43 -3.52 -0.95
N LEU A 2 5.41 -2.79 -1.41
CA LEU A 2 4.90 -1.58 -0.74
C LEU A 2 3.48 -1.86 -0.19
N ASP A 3 3.20 -1.43 1.02
CA ASP A 3 1.89 -1.44 1.65
C ASP A 3 1.43 0.01 1.91
N VAL A 4 0.46 0.47 1.12
CA VAL A 4 -0.08 1.84 1.14
C VAL A 4 -1.23 1.95 2.13
N GLY A 5 -1.11 2.84 3.11
CA GLY A 5 -2.06 2.93 4.22
C GLY A 5 -1.83 1.81 5.23
N SER A 6 -0.58 1.64 5.67
CA SER A 6 -0.14 0.50 6.47
C SER A 6 -0.79 0.43 7.87
N GLY A 7 -1.39 1.51 8.36
CA GLY A 7 -2.19 1.53 9.58
C GLY A 7 -1.45 0.98 10.79
N SER A 8 -1.91 -0.16 11.32
CA SER A 8 -1.31 -0.80 12.50
C SER A 8 0.06 -1.45 12.26
N GLY A 9 0.47 -1.60 10.99
CA GLY A 9 1.66 -2.33 10.56
C GLY A 9 1.43 -3.84 10.43
N TYR A 10 0.23 -4.35 10.70
CA TYR A 10 -0.04 -5.78 10.68
C TYR A 10 0.27 -6.43 9.32
N LEU A 11 -0.22 -5.84 8.22
CA LEU A 11 0.00 -6.42 6.90
C LEU A 11 1.47 -6.28 6.45
N VAL A 12 2.17 -5.23 6.88
CA VAL A 12 3.63 -5.10 6.69
C VAL A 12 4.37 -6.29 7.31
N ALA A 13 4.03 -6.68 8.54
CA ALA A 13 4.61 -7.88 9.17
C ALA A 13 4.31 -9.16 8.38
N CYS A 14 3.05 -9.36 7.97
CA CYS A 14 2.66 -10.52 7.18
C CYS A 14 3.43 -10.59 5.86
N LEU A 15 3.54 -9.46 5.15
CA LEU A 15 4.32 -9.36 3.92
C LEU A 15 5.80 -9.64 4.17
N ALA A 16 6.37 -9.19 5.29
CA ALA A 16 7.77 -9.41 5.65
C ALA A 16 8.10 -10.89 5.93
N GLU A 17 7.09 -11.70 6.27
CA GLU A 17 7.24 -13.17 6.33
C GLU A 17 7.08 -13.82 4.95
N MET A 18 6.20 -13.30 4.11
CA MET A 18 5.94 -13.86 2.78
C MET A 18 7.08 -13.61 1.78
N VAL A 19 7.75 -12.46 1.85
CA VAL A 19 8.81 -12.09 0.88
C VAL A 19 10.13 -12.84 1.09
N GLY A 20 10.22 -13.68 2.13
CA GLY A 20 11.42 -14.46 2.45
C GLY A 20 12.61 -13.60 2.91
N PRO A 21 13.76 -14.22 3.23
CA PRO A 21 14.87 -13.57 3.95
C PRO A 21 15.55 -12.42 3.18
N THR A 22 15.45 -12.41 1.85
CA THR A 22 16.07 -11.39 0.98
C THR A 22 15.09 -10.33 0.51
N GLY A 23 13.79 -10.55 0.71
CA GLY A 23 12.76 -9.59 0.30
C GLY A 23 12.67 -8.41 1.26
N ARG A 24 12.06 -7.31 0.79
CA ARG A 24 11.86 -6.10 1.59
C ARG A 24 10.43 -5.58 1.52
N VAL A 25 9.96 -5.01 2.62
CA VAL A 25 8.62 -4.42 2.73
C VAL A 25 8.69 -3.00 3.25
N VAL A 26 8.00 -2.09 2.58
CA VAL A 26 7.79 -0.72 3.06
C VAL A 26 6.31 -0.56 3.36
N GLY A 27 5.97 -0.13 4.57
CA GLY A 27 4.65 0.41 4.88
C GLY A 27 4.67 1.93 4.85
N ILE A 28 3.69 2.56 4.20
CA ILE A 28 3.53 4.02 4.20
C ILE A 28 2.19 4.41 4.84
N GLU A 29 2.25 5.32 5.80
CA GLU A 29 1.11 5.81 6.59
C GLU A 29 1.21 7.33 6.72
N HIS A 30 0.14 8.07 6.40
CA HIS A 30 0.17 9.54 6.45
C HIS A 30 -0.15 10.11 7.83
N ILE A 31 -0.79 9.36 8.73
CA ILE A 31 -1.05 9.79 10.10
C ILE A 31 0.16 9.43 10.95
N LYS A 32 0.96 10.42 11.33
CA LYS A 32 2.20 10.23 12.09
C LYS A 32 2.01 9.35 13.33
N GLU A 33 0.94 9.57 14.09
CA GLU A 33 0.65 8.84 15.31
C GLU A 33 0.38 7.34 15.04
N LEU A 34 -0.23 7.01 13.90
CA LEU A 34 -0.42 5.62 13.47
C LEU A 34 0.89 5.01 12.97
N ALA A 35 1.69 5.78 12.21
CA ALA A 35 3.01 5.33 11.76
C ALA A 35 3.92 4.99 12.96
N ASP A 36 4.03 5.89 13.94
CA ASP A 36 4.81 5.66 15.16
C ASP A 36 4.26 4.46 15.95
N GLN A 37 2.93 4.36 16.11
CA GLN A 37 2.31 3.25 16.82
C GLN A 37 2.54 1.90 16.12
N SER A 38 2.58 1.89 14.79
CA SER A 38 2.86 0.69 14.01
C SER A 38 4.29 0.20 14.23
N VAL A 39 5.27 1.10 14.31
CA VAL A 39 6.66 0.74 14.66
C VAL A 39 6.70 0.07 16.05
N VAL A 40 6.03 0.65 17.05
CA VAL A 40 5.93 0.06 18.39
C VAL A 40 5.27 -1.33 18.37
N ASN A 41 4.25 -1.54 17.53
CA ASN A 41 3.60 -2.85 17.40
C ASN A 41 4.55 -3.89 16.76
N LEU A 42 5.29 -3.48 15.74
CA LEU A 42 6.24 -4.31 15.02
C LEU A 42 7.46 -4.65 15.88
N GLU A 43 7.96 -3.73 16.70
CA GLU A 43 9.07 -3.99 17.63
C GLU A 43 8.74 -5.10 18.65
N LYS A 44 7.47 -5.23 19.06
CA LYS A 44 7.05 -6.28 19.99
C LYS A 44 7.15 -7.69 19.41
N SER A 45 7.13 -7.84 18.09
CA SER A 45 6.97 -9.14 17.42
C SER A 45 8.04 -9.46 16.37
N HIS A 46 8.65 -8.44 15.76
CA HIS A 46 9.52 -8.57 14.58
C HIS A 46 10.71 -7.58 14.63
N LYS A 47 11.21 -7.26 15.83
CA LYS A 47 12.31 -6.31 16.05
C LYS A 47 13.52 -6.56 15.14
N SER A 48 13.97 -7.81 15.01
CA SER A 48 15.12 -8.17 14.18
C SER A 48 14.92 -7.84 12.69
N LYS A 49 13.69 -7.88 12.18
CA LYS A 49 13.36 -7.52 10.79
C LYS A 49 13.33 -6.01 10.56
N LEU A 50 12.95 -5.23 11.58
CA LEU A 50 13.09 -3.78 11.54
C LEU A 50 14.57 -3.38 11.54
N GLU A 51 15.35 -3.95 12.47
CA GLU A 51 16.77 -3.64 12.63
C GLU A 51 17.60 -4.05 11.40
N SER A 52 17.24 -5.15 10.74
CA SER A 52 17.90 -5.58 9.50
C SER A 52 17.48 -4.79 8.25
N GLY A 53 16.45 -3.94 8.36
CA GLY A 53 15.85 -3.24 7.23
C GLY A 53 15.06 -4.14 6.27
N GLN A 54 14.72 -5.37 6.69
CA GLN A 54 13.83 -6.24 5.92
C GLN A 54 12.43 -5.63 5.82
N MET A 55 12.00 -4.88 6.84
CA MET A 55 10.81 -4.06 6.74
C MET A 55 11.02 -2.69 7.38
N LYS A 56 10.29 -1.69 6.89
CA LYS A 56 10.27 -0.35 7.48
C LYS A 56 8.90 0.30 7.35
N ILE A 57 8.61 1.23 8.25
CA ILE A 57 7.45 2.11 8.18
C ILE A 57 7.94 3.52 7.87
N VAL A 58 7.27 4.21 6.94
CA VAL A 58 7.52 5.61 6.62
C VAL A 58 6.26 6.44 6.81
N CYS A 59 6.42 7.63 7.36
CA CYS A 59 5.34 8.60 7.45
C CYS A 59 5.27 9.39 6.14
N GLY A 60 4.18 9.29 5.39
CA GLY A 60 4.06 9.96 4.09
C GLY A 60 2.74 9.72 3.37
N ASP A 61 2.53 10.49 2.31
CA ASP A 61 1.33 10.40 1.48
C ASP A 61 1.39 9.19 0.55
N GLY A 62 0.73 8.11 0.94
CA GLY A 62 0.69 6.86 0.19
C GLY A 62 0.09 6.95 -1.22
N ARG A 63 -0.66 8.02 -1.54
CA ARG A 63 -1.14 8.28 -2.92
C ARG A 63 -0.01 8.57 -3.90
N LYS A 64 1.18 8.93 -3.38
CA LYS A 64 2.39 9.17 -4.15
C LYS A 64 3.32 7.95 -4.18
N GLY A 65 2.93 6.83 -3.58
CA GLY A 65 3.82 5.70 -3.36
C GLY A 65 5.04 6.09 -2.53
N TYR A 66 6.16 5.38 -2.76
CA TYR A 66 7.43 5.65 -2.10
C TYR A 66 8.61 5.24 -3.00
N GLU A 67 8.97 6.12 -3.94
CA GLU A 67 9.95 5.82 -4.99
C GLU A 67 11.35 5.42 -4.48
N GLN A 68 11.74 5.87 -3.29
CA GLN A 68 13.09 5.69 -2.75
C GLN A 68 13.52 4.22 -2.58
N ASP A 69 12.55 3.32 -2.36
CA ASP A 69 12.80 1.88 -2.19
C ASP A 69 12.17 1.05 -3.31
N GLY A 70 11.62 1.71 -4.33
CA GLY A 70 11.14 1.06 -5.55
C GLY A 70 12.29 0.72 -6.50
N PRO A 71 11.99 0.08 -7.64
CA PRO A 71 10.67 -0.44 -8.02
C PRO A 71 10.25 -1.68 -7.19
N TYR A 72 8.95 -1.93 -7.15
CA TYR A 72 8.32 -2.97 -6.33
C TYR A 72 7.78 -4.14 -7.17
N ASP A 73 7.89 -5.36 -6.66
CA ASP A 73 7.23 -6.53 -7.27
C ASP A 73 5.72 -6.57 -6.96
N ALA A 74 5.32 -5.99 -5.83
CA ALA A 74 3.93 -5.85 -5.46
C ALA A 74 3.69 -4.56 -4.66
N ILE A 75 2.54 -3.94 -4.91
CA ILE A 75 2.02 -2.79 -4.15
C ILE A 75 0.60 -3.14 -3.71
N HIS A 76 0.36 -3.12 -2.40
CA HIS A 76 -0.98 -3.24 -1.83
C HIS A 76 -1.51 -1.85 -1.44
N THR A 77 -2.81 -1.59 -1.67
CA THR A 77 -3.52 -0.46 -1.05
C THR A 77 -4.47 -0.98 0.03
N GLY A 78 -4.28 -0.51 1.27
CA GLY A 78 -5.13 -0.84 2.43
C GLY A 78 -6.32 0.11 2.62
N ALA A 79 -6.52 1.04 1.69
CA ALA A 79 -7.60 2.04 1.70
C ALA A 79 -8.09 2.29 0.27
N ALA A 80 -9.37 2.60 0.13
CA ALA A 80 -10.03 2.74 -1.17
C ALA A 80 -9.48 3.94 -1.95
N ALA A 81 -8.70 3.65 -2.99
CA ALA A 81 -8.02 4.66 -3.79
C ALA A 81 -8.90 5.19 -4.92
N ASP A 82 -8.69 6.45 -5.27
CA ASP A 82 -9.19 7.03 -6.52
C ASP A 82 -8.40 6.48 -7.72
N GLU A 83 -9.05 6.39 -8.89
CA GLU A 83 -8.41 5.87 -10.11
C GLU A 83 -7.18 6.70 -10.51
N SER A 84 -7.14 7.99 -10.18
CA SER A 84 -5.99 8.88 -10.44
C SER A 84 -4.70 8.46 -9.74
N VAL A 85 -4.77 7.63 -8.69
CA VAL A 85 -3.59 7.11 -7.97
C VAL A 85 -2.93 5.94 -8.73
N VAL A 86 -3.69 5.23 -9.59
CA VAL A 86 -3.21 4.02 -10.26
C VAL A 86 -1.96 4.28 -11.11
N PRO A 87 -1.90 5.27 -12.01
CA PRO A 87 -0.70 5.51 -12.83
C PRO A 87 0.56 5.76 -11.99
N ILE A 88 0.44 6.51 -10.89
CA ILE A 88 1.56 6.83 -9.98
C ILE A 88 2.14 5.56 -9.35
N LEU A 89 1.28 4.67 -8.87
CA LEU A 89 1.72 3.41 -8.26
C LEU A 89 2.24 2.42 -9.31
N LEU A 90 1.64 2.39 -10.51
CA LEU A 90 2.14 1.56 -11.61
C LEU A 90 3.56 1.93 -12.05
N GLU A 91 3.91 3.22 -12.05
CA GLU A 91 5.28 3.67 -12.38
C GLU A 91 6.33 3.13 -11.40
N GLN A 92 5.92 2.80 -10.18
CA GLN A 92 6.79 2.26 -9.14
C GLN A 92 6.82 0.73 -9.11
N LEU A 93 6.15 0.04 -10.02
CA LEU A 93 6.20 -1.42 -10.14
C LEU A 93 7.32 -1.88 -11.10
N ASN A 94 7.91 -3.03 -10.79
CA ASN A 94 8.69 -3.81 -11.75
C ASN A 94 7.80 -4.27 -12.92
N GLU A 95 8.43 -4.66 -14.02
CA GLU A 95 7.73 -5.42 -15.06
C GLU A 95 7.13 -6.69 -14.45
N ASN A 96 5.89 -7.02 -14.83
CA ASN A 96 5.09 -8.11 -14.27
C ASN A 96 4.74 -7.95 -12.77
N GLY A 97 5.09 -6.81 -12.17
CA GLY A 97 4.67 -6.47 -10.81
C GLY A 97 3.16 -6.23 -10.72
N VAL A 98 2.62 -6.37 -9.50
CA VAL A 98 1.17 -6.31 -9.26
C VAL A 98 0.81 -5.20 -8.27
N LEU A 99 -0.08 -4.31 -8.70
CA LEU A 99 -0.82 -3.41 -7.79
C LEU A 99 -2.16 -4.07 -7.46
N LEU A 100 -2.53 -4.13 -6.19
CA LEU A 100 -3.82 -4.68 -5.77
C LEU A 100 -4.39 -3.97 -4.56
N GLY A 101 -5.72 -3.90 -4.49
CA GLY A 101 -6.42 -3.31 -3.36
C GLY A 101 -7.80 -2.77 -3.73
N PRO A 102 -8.47 -2.05 -2.83
CA PRO A 102 -9.75 -1.42 -3.07
C PRO A 102 -9.57 -0.12 -3.87
N PHE A 103 -10.42 0.04 -4.89
CA PHE A 103 -10.52 1.26 -5.69
C PHE A 103 -11.99 1.69 -5.78
N ASN A 104 -12.22 3.01 -5.82
CA ASN A 104 -13.55 3.55 -6.00
C ASN A 104 -14.09 3.17 -7.40
N SER A 105 -15.37 2.85 -7.49
CA SER A 105 -16.02 2.60 -8.78
C SER A 105 -16.11 3.89 -9.59
N SER A 106 -15.77 3.82 -10.88
CA SER A 106 -15.92 4.94 -11.81
C SER A 106 -17.40 5.28 -12.09
N MET A 107 -18.34 4.42 -11.70
CA MET A 107 -19.77 4.55 -12.01
C MET A 107 -20.59 5.39 -11.00
N GLY A 108 -19.96 6.31 -10.25
CA GLY A 108 -20.66 7.34 -9.47
C GLY A 108 -21.48 6.83 -8.28
N SER A 109 -21.43 5.53 -7.98
CA SER A 109 -21.95 4.95 -6.76
C SER A 109 -20.82 4.93 -5.72
N SER A 110 -21.13 5.08 -4.43
CA SER A 110 -20.18 4.89 -3.32
C SER A 110 -19.66 3.43 -3.20
N SER A 111 -19.73 2.66 -4.27
CA SER A 111 -19.25 1.29 -4.36
C SER A 111 -17.75 1.27 -4.60
N GLN A 112 -17.11 0.26 -4.02
CA GLN A 112 -15.69 -0.01 -4.16
C GLN A 112 -15.52 -1.42 -4.67
N GLU A 113 -14.47 -1.62 -5.47
CA GLU A 113 -14.09 -2.94 -5.97
C GLU A 113 -12.65 -3.21 -5.59
N PHE A 114 -12.40 -4.43 -5.12
CA PHE A 114 -11.04 -4.93 -5.02
C PHE A 114 -10.59 -5.31 -6.42
N ARG A 115 -9.49 -4.71 -6.89
CA ARG A 115 -8.95 -4.91 -8.23
C ARG A 115 -7.48 -5.29 -8.16
N SER A 116 -6.99 -5.95 -9.20
CA SER A 116 -5.56 -6.14 -9.45
C SER A 116 -5.18 -5.51 -10.79
N TYR A 117 -3.98 -4.94 -10.84
CA TYR A 117 -3.36 -4.37 -12.02
C TYR A 117 -2.00 -5.03 -12.19
N VAL A 118 -1.80 -5.75 -13.29
CA VAL A 118 -0.50 -6.36 -13.63
C VAL A 118 0.21 -5.48 -14.64
N ARG A 119 1.39 -4.95 -14.29
CA ARG A 119 2.20 -4.09 -15.16
C ARG A 119 2.87 -4.91 -16.26
N LYS A 120 2.74 -4.46 -17.52
CA LYS A 120 3.37 -5.07 -18.69
C LYS A 120 4.68 -4.37 -19.04
N ALA A 121 5.47 -5.02 -19.89
CA ALA A 121 6.75 -4.50 -20.41
C ALA A 121 6.63 -3.14 -21.13
N ASP A 122 5.48 -2.86 -21.76
CA ASP A 122 5.21 -1.59 -22.45
C ASP A 122 4.76 -0.45 -21.52
N GLY A 123 4.76 -0.69 -20.20
CA GLY A 123 4.31 0.26 -19.19
C GLY A 123 2.79 0.30 -18.97
N SER A 124 1.99 -0.33 -19.84
CA SER A 124 0.55 -0.47 -19.62
C SER A 124 0.24 -1.49 -18.52
N ALA A 125 -1.00 -1.54 -18.04
CA ALA A 125 -1.43 -2.54 -17.06
C ALA A 125 -2.69 -3.28 -17.51
N LYS A 126 -2.78 -4.56 -17.15
CA LYS A 126 -4.02 -5.34 -17.26
C LYS A 126 -4.76 -5.26 -15.92
N MET A 127 -5.89 -4.56 -15.90
CA MET A 127 -6.80 -4.51 -14.75
C MET A 127 -7.73 -5.73 -14.74
N THR A 128 -7.91 -6.34 -13.56
CA THR A 128 -8.90 -7.39 -13.30
C THR A 128 -9.71 -7.04 -12.05
N PRO A 129 -11.04 -6.88 -12.13
CA PRO A 129 -11.88 -6.77 -10.95
C PRO A 129 -12.00 -8.13 -10.27
N LEU A 130 -11.95 -8.15 -8.93
CA LEU A 130 -12.03 -9.39 -8.15
C LEU A 130 -13.36 -9.52 -7.41
N MET A 131 -13.75 -8.51 -6.64
CA MET A 131 -14.98 -8.53 -5.82
C MET A 131 -15.36 -7.14 -5.32
N GLY A 132 -16.63 -6.95 -4.93
CA GLY A 132 -17.07 -5.74 -4.23
C GLY A 132 -16.58 -5.73 -2.77
N VAL A 133 -16.18 -4.55 -2.28
CA VAL A 133 -15.62 -4.38 -0.92
C VAL A 133 -16.06 -3.06 -0.29
N GLN A 134 -15.72 -2.87 0.99
CA GLN A 134 -15.89 -1.61 1.69
C GLN A 134 -14.70 -1.36 2.62
N TYR A 135 -13.92 -0.34 2.29
CA TYR A 135 -12.70 0.12 2.93
C TYR A 135 -12.80 1.62 3.24
N VAL A 136 -11.99 2.05 4.20
CA VAL A 136 -11.80 3.48 4.47
C VAL A 136 -11.21 4.19 3.24
N PRO A 137 -11.54 5.46 2.97
CA PRO A 137 -11.01 6.17 1.80
C PRO A 137 -9.50 6.44 1.91
N LEU A 138 -8.76 6.25 0.82
CA LEU A 138 -7.39 6.77 0.67
C LEU A 138 -7.48 8.25 0.29
N THR A 139 -7.33 9.13 1.26
CA THR A 139 -7.56 10.58 1.10
C THR A 139 -6.40 11.40 1.65
N ALA A 140 -6.47 12.72 1.58
CA ALA A 140 -5.52 13.59 2.26
C ALA A 140 -5.69 13.49 3.78
N GLU A 141 -4.59 13.55 4.53
CA GLU A 141 -4.58 13.53 6.00
C GLU A 141 -5.63 14.48 6.61
N ALA A 142 -5.71 15.72 6.12
CA ALA A 142 -6.65 16.72 6.61
C ALA A 142 -8.11 16.25 6.52
N ASN A 143 -8.48 15.58 5.42
CA ASN A 143 -9.83 15.05 5.22
C ASN A 143 -10.12 13.88 6.15
N GLN A 144 -9.13 13.00 6.37
CA GLN A 144 -9.29 11.88 7.29
C GLN A 144 -9.42 12.34 8.75
N ARG A 145 -8.71 13.40 9.15
CA ARG A 145 -8.83 13.97 10.49
C ARG A 145 -10.16 14.71 10.70
N ALA A 146 -10.66 15.40 9.68
CA ALA A 146 -11.93 16.14 9.75
C ALA A 146 -13.17 15.25 9.90
N GLY A 147 -13.07 13.96 9.53
CA GLY A 147 -14.13 12.97 9.69
C GLY A 147 -14.16 12.26 11.06
N ARG A 148 -13.34 12.71 12.03
CA ARG A 148 -13.31 12.19 13.40
C ARG A 148 -14.08 13.08 14.37
#